data_AF-A0A529HT19-F1
#
_entry.id   AF-A0A529HT19-F1
#
_cell.length_a   1.000
_cell.length_b   1.000
_cell.length_c   1.000
_cell.angle_alpha   90.00
_cell.angle_beta   90.00
_cell.angle_gamma   90.00
#
_symmetry.space_group_name_H-M   'P 1'
#
loop_
_entity.id
_entity.type
_entity.pdbx_description
1 polymer ?
#
loop_
_entity_poly.entity_id
_entity_poly.type
_entity_poly.pdbx_seq_one_letter_code
_entity_poly.pdbx_strand_id
1 'polypeptide(L)'
;AVALADAGRIARIDAANPIAIDYYRHADQKPHQAALKIYHHGSPVALSRRVPVLENIGFRVISERTFEVGDEASGMVFIHDMELENSYGKPIDLGDGALFEDAFLSVWRGDVDNDGYNGLAQTAGLWSGEITILRAYGRYLQQAGIPQSQDFIAAALNRYPEIARGLHQL
;
A
#
# COMPACT_ATOMS: atom_id res chain seq x y z
N ALA A 1 10.76 -10.69 19.97
CA ALA A 1 10.62 -9.27 19.58
C ALA A 1 9.35 -9.02 18.78
N VAL A 2 9.08 -9.78 17.71
CA VAL A 2 7.87 -9.63 16.84
C VAL A 2 6.55 -9.63 17.62
N ALA A 3 6.35 -10.58 18.54
CA ALA A 3 5.11 -10.67 19.34
C ALA A 3 4.82 -9.44 20.22
N LEU A 4 5.86 -8.73 20.69
CA LEU A 4 5.67 -7.52 21.51
C LEU A 4 5.25 -6.32 20.64
N ALA A 5 5.83 -6.21 19.43
CA ALA A 5 5.44 -5.19 18.47
C ALA A 5 4.01 -5.41 17.97
N ASP A 6 3.64 -6.67 17.70
CA ASP A 6 2.26 -7.06 17.35
C ASP A 6 1.27 -6.69 18.46
N ALA A 7 1.56 -7.04 19.71
CA ALA A 7 0.70 -6.70 20.86
C ALA A 7 0.50 -5.18 21.01
N GLY A 8 1.56 -4.38 20.81
CA GLY A 8 1.48 -2.92 20.84
C GLY A 8 0.69 -2.31 19.68
N ARG A 9 0.54 -3.00 18.56
CA ARG A 9 -0.35 -2.58 17.46
C ARG A 9 -1.79 -2.99 17.71
N ILE A 10 -2.02 -4.23 18.11
CA ILE A 10 -3.36 -4.74 18.47
C ILE A 10 -4.01 -3.85 19.53
N ALA A 11 -3.24 -3.41 20.54
CA ALA A 11 -3.73 -2.52 21.59
C ALA A 11 -4.16 -1.11 21.10
N ARG A 12 -3.80 -0.71 19.87
CA ARG A 12 -4.15 0.59 19.27
C ARG A 12 -5.32 0.52 18.30
N ILE A 13 -5.85 -0.67 18.02
CA ILE A 13 -6.94 -0.89 17.08
C ILE A 13 -8.23 -1.04 17.87
N ASP A 14 -9.23 -0.28 17.47
CA ASP A 14 -10.55 -0.29 18.07
C ASP A 14 -11.61 -0.01 16.99
N ALA A 15 -12.87 0.14 17.40
CA ALA A 15 -13.95 0.46 16.47
C ALA A 15 -13.77 1.82 15.75
N ALA A 16 -13.02 2.76 16.33
CA ALA A 16 -12.75 4.08 15.75
C ALA A 16 -11.53 4.06 14.80
N ASN A 17 -10.54 3.22 15.07
CA ASN A 17 -9.37 2.97 14.24
C ASN A 17 -9.29 1.47 13.91
N PRO A 18 -10.16 0.98 13.00
CA PRO A 18 -10.38 -0.45 12.83
C PRO A 18 -9.27 -1.17 12.05
N ILE A 19 -8.29 -0.44 11.51
CA ILE A 19 -7.21 -1.01 10.71
C ILE A 19 -5.85 -0.41 11.10
N ALA A 20 -4.85 -1.28 11.21
CA ALA A 20 -3.45 -0.89 11.26
C ALA A 20 -2.63 -1.79 10.31
N ILE A 21 -1.49 -1.28 9.85
CA ILE A 21 -0.67 -1.95 8.85
C ILE A 21 0.80 -1.90 9.28
N ASP A 22 1.55 -2.93 8.91
CA ASP A 22 2.98 -2.99 9.13
C ASP A 22 3.69 -3.61 7.95
N TYR A 23 4.60 -2.86 7.35
CA TYR A 23 5.53 -3.38 6.38
C TYR A 23 6.87 -3.67 7.06
N TYR A 24 7.37 -4.89 6.89
CA TYR A 24 8.65 -5.30 7.44
C TYR A 24 9.37 -6.27 6.52
N ARG A 25 10.60 -6.63 6.88
CA ARG A 25 11.44 -7.56 6.13
C ARG A 25 12.00 -8.62 7.06
N HIS A 26 11.80 -9.88 6.73
CA HIS A 26 12.46 -10.99 7.42
C HIS A 26 13.94 -11.09 7.02
N ALA A 27 14.77 -11.65 7.89
CA ALA A 27 16.22 -11.75 7.67
C ALA A 27 16.60 -12.61 6.45
N ASP A 28 15.75 -13.56 6.07
CA ASP A 28 15.91 -14.49 4.96
C ASP A 28 15.30 -13.98 3.63
N GLN A 29 14.56 -12.87 3.66
CA GLN A 29 13.93 -12.29 2.47
C GLN A 29 14.94 -11.56 1.57
N LYS A 30 14.82 -11.78 0.26
CA LYS A 30 15.63 -11.08 -0.76
C LYS A 30 15.27 -9.59 -0.82
N PRO A 31 16.14 -8.71 -1.38
CA PRO A 31 15.88 -7.27 -1.44
C PRO A 31 14.57 -6.85 -2.13
N HIS A 32 14.07 -7.66 -3.07
CA HIS A 32 12.82 -7.44 -3.80
C HIS A 32 11.58 -8.05 -3.12
N GLN A 33 11.74 -8.67 -1.95
CA GLN A 33 10.65 -9.26 -1.16
C GLN A 33 10.36 -8.42 0.08
N ALA A 34 9.14 -8.45 0.60
CA ALA A 34 8.78 -7.84 1.87
C ALA A 34 7.69 -8.67 2.54
N ALA A 35 7.39 -8.37 3.80
CA ALA A 35 6.25 -8.91 4.51
C ALA A 35 5.33 -7.76 4.93
N LEU A 36 4.05 -8.09 5.04
CA LEU A 36 2.99 -7.15 5.41
C LEU A 36 2.06 -7.81 6.41
N LYS A 37 1.82 -7.14 7.54
CA LYS A 37 0.72 -7.46 8.43
C LYS A 37 -0.36 -6.41 8.32
N ILE A 38 -1.60 -6.87 8.13
CA ILE A 38 -2.80 -6.05 8.26
C ILE A 38 -3.55 -6.55 9.48
N TYR A 39 -3.83 -5.65 10.40
CA TYR A 39 -4.63 -5.93 11.59
C TYR A 39 -5.97 -5.26 11.41
N HIS A 40 -7.07 -5.99 11.62
CA HIS A 40 -8.41 -5.47 11.44
C HIS A 40 -9.33 -5.86 12.60
N HIS A 41 -10.03 -4.88 13.19
CA HIS A 41 -10.94 -5.11 14.30
C HIS A 41 -12.32 -5.58 13.81
N GLY A 42 -12.89 -6.54 14.53
CA GLY A 42 -14.28 -6.99 14.41
C GLY A 42 -14.53 -8.03 13.32
N SER A 43 -13.86 -7.94 12.17
CA SER A 43 -14.08 -8.90 11.07
C SER A 43 -12.83 -9.13 10.22
N PRO A 44 -12.72 -10.30 9.56
CA PRO A 44 -11.65 -10.53 8.61
C PRO A 44 -11.87 -9.68 7.35
N VAL A 45 -10.77 -9.17 6.80
CA VAL A 45 -10.80 -8.52 5.50
C VAL A 45 -10.77 -9.61 4.41
N ALA A 46 -11.50 -9.41 3.31
CA ALA A 46 -11.43 -10.30 2.15
C ALA A 46 -10.19 -10.02 1.27
N LEU A 47 -9.59 -11.08 0.69
CA LEU A 47 -8.46 -10.95 -0.24
C LEU A 47 -8.80 -10.04 -1.42
N SER A 48 -10.00 -10.17 -1.98
CA SER A 48 -10.51 -9.33 -3.08
C SER A 48 -10.58 -7.83 -2.77
N ARG A 49 -10.47 -7.44 -1.49
CA ARG A 49 -10.41 -6.04 -1.08
C ARG A 49 -8.98 -5.54 -0.90
N ARG A 50 -8.08 -6.35 -0.32
CA ARG A 50 -6.69 -5.93 -0.01
C ARG A 50 -5.71 -6.15 -1.17
N VAL A 51 -5.84 -7.25 -1.92
CA VAL A 51 -4.91 -7.61 -2.99
C VAL A 51 -4.88 -6.55 -4.10
N PRO A 52 -6.02 -6.03 -4.61
CA PRO A 52 -5.98 -5.02 -5.66
C PRO A 52 -5.26 -3.73 -5.26
N VAL A 53 -5.33 -3.35 -3.98
CA VAL A 53 -4.60 -2.17 -3.46
C VAL A 53 -3.10 -2.42 -3.51
N LEU A 54 -2.66 -3.60 -3.06
CA LEU A 54 -1.25 -3.99 -3.08
C LEU A 54 -0.71 -4.08 -4.52
N GLU A 55 -1.49 -4.65 -5.43
CA GLU A 55 -1.14 -4.73 -6.86
C GLU A 55 -0.97 -3.36 -7.50
N ASN A 56 -1.90 -2.42 -7.23
CA ASN A 56 -1.80 -1.07 -7.74
C ASN A 56 -0.65 -0.26 -7.12
N ILE A 57 -0.26 -0.54 -5.87
CA ILE A 57 0.96 0.02 -5.25
C ILE A 57 2.24 -0.55 -5.89
N GLY A 58 2.14 -1.70 -6.56
CA GLY A 58 3.24 -2.34 -7.28
C GLY A 58 3.71 -3.66 -6.66
N PHE A 59 3.04 -4.16 -5.63
CA PHE A 59 3.37 -5.44 -5.02
C PHE A 59 2.68 -6.61 -5.71
N ARG A 60 3.34 -7.76 -5.71
CA ARG A 60 2.77 -9.07 -6.01
C ARG A 60 2.61 -9.84 -4.70
N VAL A 61 1.40 -10.30 -4.41
CA VAL A 61 1.13 -11.12 -3.22
C VAL A 61 1.50 -12.56 -3.52
N ILE A 62 2.44 -13.12 -2.74
CA ILE A 62 2.98 -14.47 -2.93
C ILE A 62 2.21 -15.48 -2.08
N SER A 63 1.99 -15.16 -0.82
CA SER A 63 1.26 -16.00 0.11
C SER A 63 0.56 -15.15 1.17
N GLU A 64 -0.45 -15.73 1.82
CA GLU A 64 -1.18 -15.09 2.90
C GLU A 64 -1.58 -16.12 3.97
N ARG A 65 -1.60 -15.67 5.23
CA ARG A 65 -2.11 -16.40 6.39
C ARG A 65 -2.96 -15.47 7.25
N THR A 66 -4.15 -15.90 7.60
CA THR A 66 -5.02 -15.20 8.55
C THR A 66 -4.92 -15.83 9.94
N PHE A 67 -4.81 -14.99 10.97
CA PHE A 67 -4.86 -15.37 12.37
C PHE A 67 -5.98 -14.59 13.08
N GLU A 68 -6.59 -15.22 14.07
CA GLU A 68 -7.62 -14.62 14.91
C GLU A 68 -7.07 -14.47 16.33
N VAL A 69 -7.17 -13.27 16.89
CA VAL A 69 -6.63 -12.93 18.21
C VAL A 69 -7.66 -12.13 18.99
N GLY A 70 -8.00 -12.60 20.20
CA GLY A 70 -8.94 -11.93 21.10
C GLY A 70 -9.97 -12.90 21.67
N ASP A 71 -10.95 -12.32 22.36
CA ASP A 71 -12.14 -13.01 22.87
C ASP A 71 -13.38 -12.18 22.52
N GLU A 72 -14.55 -12.79 22.46
CA GLU A 72 -15.81 -12.13 22.08
C GLU A 72 -16.12 -10.93 22.99
N ALA A 73 -15.66 -10.98 24.25
CA ALA A 73 -15.84 -9.93 25.24
C ALA A 73 -14.91 -8.71 25.05
N SER A 74 -13.71 -8.88 24.46
CA SER A 74 -12.70 -7.81 24.34
C SER A 74 -12.60 -7.23 22.93
N GLY A 75 -13.33 -7.80 21.96
CA GLY A 75 -13.22 -7.49 20.54
C GLY A 75 -12.22 -8.40 19.84
N MET A 76 -12.68 -9.04 18.76
CA MET A 76 -11.83 -9.90 17.92
C MET A 76 -10.98 -9.06 16.98
N VAL A 77 -9.70 -9.41 16.86
CA VAL A 77 -8.77 -8.81 15.90
C VAL A 77 -8.27 -9.88 14.94
N PHE A 78 -8.38 -9.59 13.66
CA PHE A 78 -7.91 -10.44 12.58
C PHE A 78 -6.57 -9.92 12.08
N ILE A 79 -5.59 -10.80 11.98
CA ILE A 79 -4.24 -10.47 11.50
C ILE A 79 -4.02 -11.21 10.18
N HIS A 80 -3.79 -10.47 9.11
CA HIS A 80 -3.43 -11.00 7.80
C HIS A 80 -1.94 -10.80 7.59
N ASP A 81 -1.18 -11.88 7.63
CA ASP A 81 0.26 -11.91 7.37
C ASP A 81 0.50 -12.31 5.92
N MET A 82 1.18 -11.46 5.15
CA MET A 82 1.31 -11.56 3.70
C MET A 82 2.76 -11.47 3.28
N GLU A 83 3.18 -12.37 2.39
CA GLU A 83 4.47 -12.28 1.71
C GLU A 83 4.30 -11.52 0.40
N LEU A 84 5.11 -10.50 0.21
CA LEU A 84 5.06 -9.59 -0.93
C LEU A 84 6.34 -9.65 -1.74
N GLU A 85 6.22 -9.35 -3.03
CA GLU A 85 7.33 -9.14 -3.93
C GLU A 85 7.13 -7.87 -4.76
N ASN A 86 8.20 -7.18 -5.14
CA ASN A 86 8.15 -6.05 -6.05
C ASN A 86 7.81 -6.53 -7.48
N SER A 87 6.67 -6.10 -8.03
CA SER A 87 6.23 -6.48 -9.39
C SER A 87 7.14 -5.94 -10.49
N TYR A 88 7.96 -4.92 -10.20
CA TYR A 88 8.93 -4.35 -11.13
C TYR A 88 10.30 -5.07 -11.09
N GLY A 89 10.47 -6.09 -10.25
CA GLY A 89 11.71 -6.86 -10.12
C GLY A 89 12.88 -6.07 -9.52
N LYS A 90 12.60 -4.92 -8.90
CA LYS A 90 13.60 -4.06 -8.25
C LYS A 90 13.64 -4.29 -6.73
N PRO A 91 14.73 -3.92 -6.05
CA PRO A 91 14.73 -3.86 -4.59
C PRO A 91 13.58 -2.98 -4.07
N ILE A 92 13.01 -3.37 -2.93
CA ILE A 92 12.01 -2.56 -2.21
C ILE A 92 12.78 -1.70 -1.22
N ASP A 93 12.73 -0.39 -1.41
CA ASP A 93 13.18 0.55 -0.38
C ASP A 93 12.10 0.67 0.69
N LEU A 94 12.24 -0.13 1.75
CA LEU A 94 11.21 -0.23 2.78
C LEU A 94 11.29 0.90 3.79
N GLY A 95 12.48 1.47 4.04
CA GLY A 95 12.69 2.41 5.15
C GLY A 95 12.11 1.86 6.47
N ASP A 96 11.18 2.63 7.06
CA ASP A 96 10.35 2.27 8.21
C ASP A 96 8.95 1.72 7.83
N GLY A 97 8.65 1.62 6.54
CA GLY A 97 7.38 1.17 5.99
C GLY A 97 6.32 2.27 5.83
N ALA A 98 6.57 3.49 6.32
CA ALA A 98 5.57 4.55 6.42
C ALA A 98 5.01 4.99 5.06
N LEU A 99 5.85 5.01 4.02
CA LEU A 99 5.44 5.35 2.66
C LEU A 99 4.37 4.39 2.12
N PHE A 100 4.58 3.08 2.31
CA PHE A 100 3.65 2.06 1.82
C PHE A 100 2.41 1.96 2.71
N GLU A 101 2.55 2.22 4.01
CA GLU A 101 1.42 2.36 4.93
C GLU A 101 0.51 3.52 4.51
N ASP A 102 1.08 4.70 4.21
CA ASP A 102 0.34 5.84 3.69
C ASP A 102 -0.38 5.50 2.38
N ALA A 103 0.33 4.92 1.41
CA ALA A 103 -0.24 4.55 0.13
C ALA A 103 -1.41 3.55 0.28
N PHE A 104 -1.26 2.52 1.11
CA PHE A 104 -2.32 1.54 1.34
C PHE A 104 -3.50 2.18 2.08
N LEU A 105 -3.25 2.86 3.20
CA LEU A 105 -4.32 3.35 4.07
C LEU A 105 -5.13 4.46 3.41
N SER A 106 -4.51 5.33 2.61
CA SER A 106 -5.21 6.36 1.84
C SER A 106 -6.17 5.74 0.82
N VAL A 107 -5.78 4.66 0.13
CA VAL A 107 -6.70 3.91 -0.75
C VAL A 107 -7.77 3.20 0.08
N TRP A 108 -7.38 2.59 1.19
CA TRP A 108 -8.28 1.80 2.04
C TRP A 108 -9.42 2.62 2.64
N ARG A 109 -9.13 3.87 3.03
CA ARG A 109 -10.12 4.84 3.53
C ARG A 109 -10.94 5.50 2.43
N GLY A 110 -10.53 5.35 1.16
CA GLY A 110 -11.17 6.01 0.01
C GLY A 110 -10.75 7.46 -0.17
N ASP A 111 -9.64 7.89 0.44
CA ASP A 111 -9.10 9.25 0.29
C ASP A 111 -8.50 9.45 -1.12
N VAL A 112 -7.99 8.37 -1.72
CA VAL A 112 -7.42 8.34 -3.08
C VAL A 112 -7.95 7.16 -3.89
N ASP A 113 -7.94 7.29 -5.21
CA ASP A 113 -8.38 6.24 -6.14
C ASP A 113 -7.46 5.00 -6.08
N ASN A 114 -8.04 3.82 -6.25
CA ASN A 114 -7.30 2.56 -6.40
C ASN A 114 -6.91 2.32 -7.87
N ASP A 115 -5.88 3.00 -8.35
CA ASP A 115 -5.46 2.99 -9.76
C ASP A 115 -3.94 2.84 -9.93
N GLY A 116 -3.48 2.77 -11.18
CA GLY A 116 -2.06 2.57 -11.50
C GLY A 116 -1.13 3.71 -11.06
N TYR A 117 -1.65 4.88 -10.65
CA TYR A 117 -0.81 5.95 -10.10
C TYR A 117 -0.22 5.55 -8.75
N ASN A 118 -0.90 4.69 -7.99
CA ASN A 118 -0.42 4.23 -6.69
C ASN A 118 0.95 3.51 -6.78
N GLY A 119 1.30 2.99 -7.97
CA GLY A 119 2.61 2.38 -8.26
C GLY A 119 3.78 3.34 -8.07
N LEU A 120 3.53 4.65 -8.09
CA LEU A 120 4.54 5.69 -7.88
C LEU A 120 5.10 5.69 -6.46
N ALA A 121 4.38 5.12 -5.49
CA ALA A 121 4.94 4.86 -4.17
C ALA A 121 6.15 3.92 -4.29
N GLN A 122 6.04 2.85 -5.07
CA GLN A 122 7.13 1.89 -5.22
C GLN A 122 8.17 2.28 -6.29
N THR A 123 7.75 2.92 -7.38
CA THR A 123 8.66 3.24 -8.50
C THR A 123 9.40 4.56 -8.29
N ALA A 124 8.74 5.57 -7.71
CA ALA A 124 9.26 6.94 -7.56
C ALA A 124 9.47 7.36 -6.11
N GLY A 125 8.95 6.60 -5.12
CA GLY A 125 9.07 6.95 -3.70
C GLY A 125 8.12 8.07 -3.28
N LEU A 126 6.99 8.23 -3.96
CA LEU A 126 6.05 9.33 -3.74
C LEU A 126 4.93 8.95 -2.76
N TRP A 127 4.61 9.86 -1.84
CA TRP A 127 3.51 9.74 -0.88
C TRP A 127 2.15 9.91 -1.58
N SER A 128 1.07 9.40 -0.99
CA SER A 128 -0.28 9.42 -1.58
C SER A 128 -0.75 10.84 -1.97
N GLY A 129 -0.38 11.85 -1.20
CA GLY A 129 -0.63 13.26 -1.53
C GLY A 129 0.11 13.74 -2.78
N GLU A 130 1.38 13.38 -2.92
CA GLU A 130 2.21 13.73 -4.09
C GLU A 130 1.71 13.02 -5.36
N ILE A 131 1.32 11.74 -5.22
CA ILE A 131 0.67 10.95 -6.27
C ILE A 131 -0.62 11.61 -6.73
N THR A 132 -1.41 12.15 -5.79
CA THR A 132 -2.68 12.83 -6.09
C THR A 132 -2.48 14.07 -6.96
N ILE A 133 -1.38 14.81 -6.78
CA ILE A 133 -1.03 15.95 -7.63
C ILE A 133 -0.77 15.49 -9.07
N LEU A 134 0.02 14.42 -9.25
CA LEU A 134 0.30 13.88 -10.59
C LEU A 134 -0.98 13.31 -11.25
N ARG A 135 -1.87 12.69 -10.48
CA ARG A 135 -3.20 12.27 -10.95
C ARG A 135 -4.04 13.46 -11.40
N ALA A 136 -4.00 14.58 -10.67
CA ALA A 136 -4.70 15.81 -11.04
C ALA A 136 -4.16 16.38 -12.37
N TYR A 137 -2.83 16.38 -12.57
CA TYR A 137 -2.24 16.73 -13.86
C TYR A 137 -2.74 15.82 -14.99
N GLY A 138 -2.75 14.50 -14.77
CA GLY A 138 -3.30 13.56 -15.74
C GLY A 138 -4.75 13.84 -16.10
N ARG A 139 -5.61 14.15 -15.12
CA ARG A 139 -7.02 14.53 -15.35
C ARG A 139 -7.15 15.85 -16.09
N TYR A 140 -6.30 16.83 -15.76
CA TYR A 140 -6.27 18.11 -16.47
C TYR A 140 -5.90 17.96 -17.95
N LEU A 141 -4.92 17.10 -18.28
CA LEU A 141 -4.55 16.83 -19.68
C LEU A 141 -5.75 16.32 -20.50
N GLN A 142 -6.56 15.42 -19.92
CA GLN A 142 -7.77 14.93 -20.58
C GLN A 142 -8.81 16.04 -20.78
N GLN A 143 -8.98 16.93 -19.80
CA GLN A 143 -9.87 18.09 -19.93
C GLN A 143 -9.39 19.06 -21.01
N ALA A 144 -8.07 19.18 -21.20
CA ALA A 144 -7.46 19.97 -22.26
C ALA A 144 -7.53 19.31 -23.66
N GLY A 145 -8.15 18.13 -23.79
CA GLY A 145 -8.36 17.45 -25.06
C GLY A 145 -7.24 16.49 -25.48
N ILE A 146 -6.31 16.15 -24.57
CA ILE A 146 -5.25 15.18 -24.83
C ILE A 146 -5.86 13.75 -24.73
N PRO A 147 -5.81 12.93 -25.81
CA PRO A 147 -6.56 11.67 -25.91
C PRO A 147 -5.97 10.48 -25.11
N GLN A 148 -5.06 10.71 -24.18
CA GLN A 148 -4.38 9.67 -23.41
C GLN A 148 -5.26 9.25 -22.22
N SER A 149 -5.39 7.94 -21.98
CA SER A 149 -6.11 7.43 -20.80
C SER A 149 -5.32 7.66 -19.52
N GLN A 150 -6.01 7.68 -18.36
CA GLN A 150 -5.35 7.76 -17.06
C GLN A 150 -4.38 6.59 -16.85
N ASP A 151 -4.78 5.38 -17.24
CA ASP A 151 -3.93 4.19 -17.17
C ASP A 151 -2.65 4.33 -18.00
N PHE A 152 -2.75 4.93 -19.20
CA PHE A 152 -1.59 5.18 -20.04
C PHE A 152 -0.63 6.19 -19.40
N ILE A 153 -1.17 7.29 -18.84
CA ILE A 153 -0.37 8.32 -18.17
C ILE A 153 0.31 7.73 -16.92
N ALA A 154 -0.43 7.01 -16.08
CA ALA A 154 0.10 6.33 -14.91
C ALA A 154 1.21 5.34 -15.28
N ALA A 155 1.01 4.52 -16.31
CA ALA A 155 2.03 3.59 -16.79
C ALA A 155 3.30 4.31 -17.27
N ALA A 156 3.15 5.44 -17.98
CA ALA A 156 4.28 6.26 -18.41
C ALA A 156 5.06 6.84 -17.22
N LEU A 157 4.37 7.41 -16.22
CA LEU A 157 5.00 7.94 -15.02
C LEU A 157 5.77 6.86 -14.24
N ASN A 158 5.18 5.67 -14.07
CA ASN A 158 5.84 4.53 -13.43
C ASN A 158 7.05 4.01 -14.22
N ARG A 159 7.03 4.15 -15.55
CA ARG A 159 8.16 3.79 -16.41
C ARG A 159 9.32 4.77 -16.28
N TYR A 160 9.04 6.04 -15.98
CA TYR A 160 10.03 7.13 -15.87
C TYR A 160 9.95 7.81 -14.50
N PRO A 161 10.31 7.12 -13.40
CA PRO A 161 10.12 7.62 -12.04
C PRO A 161 10.90 8.91 -11.73
N GLU A 162 12.07 9.11 -12.35
CA GLU A 162 12.82 10.37 -12.21
C GLU A 162 12.06 11.57 -12.77
N ILE A 163 11.35 11.38 -13.89
CA ILE A 163 10.53 12.43 -14.49
C ILE A 163 9.30 12.69 -13.60
N ALA A 164 8.67 11.62 -13.09
CA ALA A 164 7.54 11.77 -12.16
C ALA A 164 7.93 12.57 -10.91
N ARG A 165 9.10 12.31 -10.30
CA ARG A 165 9.63 13.11 -9.19
C ARG A 165 9.86 14.55 -9.58
N GLY A 166 10.50 14.79 -10.74
CA GLY A 166 10.74 16.14 -11.24
C GLY A 166 9.45 16.92 -11.44
N LEU A 167 8.39 16.30 -11.99
CA LEU A 167 7.09 16.94 -12.21
C LEU A 167 6.38 17.33 -10.91
N HIS A 168 6.54 16.55 -9.85
CA HIS A 168 5.98 16.88 -8.54
C HIS A 168 6.69 18.07 -7.87
N GLN A 169 8.00 18.24 -8.12
CA GLN A 169 8.82 19.29 -7.51
C GLN A 169 8.72 20.66 -8.20
N LEU A 170 8.00 20.76 -9.32
CA LEU A 170 7.76 22.03 -10.05
C LEU A 170 6.84 22.98 -9.27
#